data_AF-A0A9E4BKQ8-F1
#
_entry.id   AF-A0A9E4BKQ8-F1
#
_cell.length_a   1.000
_cell.length_b   1.000
_cell.length_c   1.000
_cell.angle_alpha   90.00
_cell.angle_beta   90.00
_cell.angle_gamma   90.00
#
_symmetry.space_group_name_H-M   'P 1'
#
loop_
_entity.id
_entity.type
_entity.pdbx_description
1 polymer ?
#
loop_
_entity_poly.entity_id
_entity_poly.type
_entity_poly.pdbx_seq_one_letter_code
_entity_poly.pdbx_strand_id
1 'polypeptide(L)'
;MGTGITALIFMTEPTATRVAATKRTAMLVDVVEVERGTFRPVIVATGTVEAEQDIILSPQVGGQVLSLSSTFTPGGFVKKGQVLLQIDPADYQNALLEKKSDLRRATADLNIEMGRQNVAQKDYQILNETLSGELEALVLRQPQLNA
;
A
#
# COMPACT_ATOMS: atom_id res chain seq x y z
N MET A 1 -98.28 35.90 75.88
CA MET A 1 -96.98 36.42 75.38
C MET A 1 -96.22 35.31 74.64
N GLY A 2 -96.73 34.77 73.54
CA GLY A 2 -96.08 33.64 72.86
C GLY A 2 -96.36 33.55 71.37
N THR A 3 -97.56 33.95 70.96
CA THR A 3 -98.00 33.96 69.55
C THR A 3 -97.37 35.08 68.72
N GLY A 4 -96.97 36.19 69.32
CA GLY A 4 -96.34 37.31 68.61
C GLY A 4 -94.95 36.98 68.07
N ILE A 5 -94.18 36.14 68.78
CA ILE A 5 -92.80 35.80 68.40
C ILE A 5 -92.80 34.81 67.23
N THR A 6 -93.72 33.84 67.22
CA THR A 6 -93.83 32.86 66.13
C THR A 6 -94.26 33.49 64.81
N ALA A 7 -95.13 34.50 64.84
CA ALA A 7 -95.52 35.25 63.64
C ALA A 7 -94.34 36.06 63.06
N LEU A 8 -93.48 36.61 63.94
CA LEU A 8 -92.35 37.42 63.52
C LEU A 8 -91.23 36.58 62.86
N ILE A 9 -91.06 35.32 63.29
CA ILE A 9 -90.12 34.37 62.68
C ILE A 9 -90.58 33.97 61.26
N PHE A 10 -91.86 33.60 61.10
CA PHE A 10 -92.38 33.23 59.78
C PHE A 10 -92.38 34.38 58.78
N MET A 11 -92.55 35.62 59.26
CA MET A 11 -92.56 36.81 58.40
C MET A 11 -91.15 37.28 58.00
N THR A 12 -90.11 36.74 58.61
CA THR A 12 -88.71 37.09 58.34
C THR A 12 -87.88 35.94 57.76
N GLU A 13 -88.49 34.79 57.47
CA GLU A 13 -87.77 33.68 56.85
C GLU A 13 -87.32 34.04 55.42
N PRO A 14 -86.00 34.12 55.17
CA PRO A 14 -85.49 34.48 53.87
C PRO A 14 -85.60 33.29 52.92
N THR A 15 -86.36 33.44 51.83
CA THR A 15 -86.43 32.42 50.78
C THR A 15 -85.10 32.30 50.05
N ALA A 16 -84.42 31.17 50.24
CA ALA A 16 -83.12 30.88 49.62
C ALA A 16 -83.25 30.66 48.10
N THR A 17 -82.80 31.63 47.30
CA THR A 17 -82.67 31.49 45.84
C THR A 17 -81.44 30.66 45.50
N ARG A 18 -81.61 29.44 44.99
CA ARG A 18 -80.51 28.59 44.52
C ARG A 18 -79.99 29.07 43.17
N VAL A 19 -78.80 29.67 43.14
CA VAL A 19 -78.05 29.90 41.90
C VAL A 19 -77.38 28.59 41.49
N ALA A 20 -77.84 27.97 40.41
CA ALA A 20 -77.20 26.80 39.82
C ALA A 20 -75.93 27.24 39.08
N ALA A 21 -74.80 27.31 39.78
CA ALA A 21 -73.50 27.56 39.17
C ALA A 21 -72.76 26.23 38.98
N THR A 22 -73.04 25.50 37.90
CA THR A 22 -72.18 24.39 37.49
C THR A 22 -70.92 25.01 36.87
N LYS A 23 -69.90 25.27 37.69
CA LYS A 23 -68.60 25.73 37.22
C LYS A 23 -67.98 24.61 36.38
N ARG A 24 -67.89 24.79 35.05
CA ARG A 24 -67.17 23.85 34.17
C ARG A 24 -65.68 23.95 34.50
N THR A 25 -65.17 23.01 35.30
CA THR A 25 -63.75 22.88 35.57
C THR A 25 -63.11 22.09 34.43
N ALA A 26 -62.26 22.74 33.63
CA ALA A 26 -61.43 22.03 32.67
C ALA A 26 -60.31 21.30 33.42
N MET A 27 -60.03 20.06 33.01
CA MET A 27 -58.90 19.30 33.54
C MET A 27 -57.61 19.92 33.02
N LEU A 28 -56.72 20.31 33.93
CA LEU A 28 -55.41 20.83 33.56
C LEU A 28 -54.56 19.68 32.98
N VAL A 29 -53.78 20.00 31.95
CA VAL A 29 -52.91 19.05 31.26
C VAL A 29 -51.51 19.63 31.05
N ASP A 30 -50.54 18.72 31.12
CA ASP A 30 -49.15 18.82 30.66
C ASP A 30 -49.04 19.22 29.17
N VAL A 31 -48.53 20.41 28.83
CA VAL A 31 -48.14 20.74 27.45
C VAL A 31 -46.67 21.16 27.36
N VAL A 32 -46.02 20.77 26.27
CA VAL A 32 -44.68 21.21 25.88
C VAL A 32 -44.73 21.75 24.45
N GLU A 33 -44.13 22.92 24.24
CA GLU A 33 -43.96 23.51 22.92
C GLU A 33 -42.76 22.87 22.22
N VAL A 34 -42.95 22.42 20.97
CA VAL A 34 -41.90 21.78 20.18
C VAL A 34 -41.27 22.76 19.21
N GLU A 35 -39.94 22.80 19.19
CA GLU A 35 -39.18 23.61 18.25
C GLU A 35 -38.65 22.75 17.10
N ARG A 36 -38.71 23.28 15.87
CA ARG A 36 -38.09 22.65 14.70
C ARG A 36 -36.60 22.93 14.73
N GLY A 37 -35.81 21.88 14.95
CA GLY A 37 -34.36 21.94 14.90
C GLY A 37 -33.78 20.89 13.94
N THR A 38 -32.50 21.04 13.60
CA THR A 38 -31.75 19.99 12.93
C THR A 38 -31.17 19.05 13.98
N PHE A 39 -31.51 17.77 13.92
CA PHE A 39 -30.90 16.74 14.75
C PHE A 39 -29.87 15.96 13.92
N ARG A 40 -28.65 15.85 14.44
CA ARG A 40 -27.58 15.04 13.83
C ARG A 40 -27.28 13.87 14.77
N PRO A 41 -27.67 12.63 14.43
CA PRO A 41 -27.35 11.47 15.24
C PRO A 41 -25.84 11.25 15.26
N VAL A 42 -25.28 11.00 16.44
CA VAL A 42 -23.91 10.53 16.59
C VAL A 42 -23.91 9.02 16.60
N ILE A 43 -23.27 8.41 15.61
CA ILE A 43 -23.13 6.95 15.53
C ILE A 43 -21.72 6.61 16.04
N VAL A 44 -21.66 5.79 17.09
CA VAL A 44 -20.40 5.28 17.65
C VAL A 44 -20.19 3.88 17.11
N ALA A 45 -19.03 3.65 16.48
CA ALA A 45 -18.65 2.36 15.90
C ALA A 45 -17.19 2.04 16.23
N THR A 46 -16.85 0.76 16.18
CA THR A 46 -15.48 0.25 16.37
C THR A 46 -14.94 -0.26 15.04
N GLY A 47 -13.63 -0.16 14.84
CA GLY A 47 -12.93 -0.70 13.69
C GLY A 47 -11.48 -1.06 14.05
N THR A 48 -10.85 -1.85 13.19
CA THR A 48 -9.44 -2.24 13.31
C THR A 48 -8.60 -1.33 12.43
N VAL A 49 -7.43 -0.93 12.93
CA VAL A 49 -6.43 -0.21 12.12
C VAL A 49 -5.45 -1.24 11.56
N GLU A 50 -5.26 -1.21 10.25
CA GLU A 50 -4.32 -2.07 9.54
C GLU A 50 -3.34 -1.22 8.74
N ALA A 51 -2.18 -1.78 8.44
CA ALA A 51 -1.19 -1.11 7.60
C ALA A 51 -1.75 -0.95 6.18
N GLU A 52 -1.50 0.20 5.56
CA GLU A 52 -1.86 0.42 4.15
C GLU A 52 -1.13 -0.59 3.23
N GLN A 53 0.10 -0.97 3.59
CA GLN A 53 0.90 -1.95 2.88
C GLN A 53 1.57 -2.88 3.87
N ASP A 54 1.44 -4.18 3.63
CA ASP A 54 2.16 -5.23 4.33
C ASP A 54 3.00 -6.02 3.32
N ILE A 55 4.28 -6.23 3.63
CA ILE A 55 5.27 -6.78 2.69
C ILE A 55 6.01 -7.93 3.35
N ILE A 56 5.92 -9.10 2.73
CA ILE A 56 6.72 -10.27 3.09
C ILE A 56 8.03 -10.22 2.30
N LEU A 57 9.15 -10.08 3.00
CA LEU A 57 10.47 -10.10 2.39
C LEU A 57 11.00 -11.54 2.28
N SER A 58 11.54 -11.89 1.13
CA SER A 58 12.16 -13.19 0.89
C SER A 58 13.40 -13.03 0.00
N PRO A 59 14.48 -13.77 0.28
CA PRO A 59 15.67 -13.72 -0.56
C PRO A 59 15.39 -14.34 -1.94
N GLN A 60 15.97 -13.76 -2.98
CA GLN A 60 15.85 -14.29 -4.35
C GLN A 60 16.78 -15.49 -4.59
N VAL A 61 17.79 -15.66 -3.74
CA VAL A 61 18.82 -16.69 -3.85
C VAL A 61 18.93 -17.46 -2.55
N GLY A 62 19.24 -18.75 -2.64
CA GLY A 62 19.60 -19.56 -1.48
C GLY A 62 21.07 -19.33 -1.09
N GLY A 63 21.41 -19.64 0.15
CA GLY A 63 22.78 -19.60 0.64
C GLY A 63 22.85 -19.41 2.15
N GLN A 64 24.06 -19.49 2.70
CA GLN A 64 24.30 -19.26 4.11
C GLN A 64 24.21 -17.77 4.44
N VAL A 65 23.53 -17.41 5.53
CA VAL A 65 23.52 -16.02 6.04
C VAL A 65 24.82 -15.77 6.81
N LEU A 66 25.61 -14.80 6.34
CA LEU A 66 26.87 -14.39 6.98
C LEU A 66 26.64 -13.33 8.06
N SER A 67 25.69 -12.42 7.85
CA SER A 67 25.40 -11.36 8.80
C SER A 67 23.95 -10.87 8.72
N LEU A 68 23.49 -10.33 9.84
CA LEU A 68 22.20 -9.65 10.00
C LEU A 68 22.47 -8.21 10.45
N SER A 69 21.72 -7.27 9.91
CA SER A 69 21.77 -5.87 10.30
C SER A 69 21.19 -5.69 11.71
N SER A 70 21.82 -4.84 12.52
CA SER A 70 21.32 -4.53 13.88
C SER A 70 19.92 -3.91 13.89
N THR A 71 19.57 -3.20 12.81
CA THR A 71 18.23 -2.61 12.61
C THR A 71 17.18 -3.61 12.15
N PHE A 72 17.59 -4.79 11.67
CA PHE A 72 16.68 -5.82 11.19
C PHE A 72 16.24 -6.71 12.37
N THR A 73 15.46 -6.10 13.26
CA THR A 73 14.88 -6.72 14.46
C THR A 73 13.37 -6.46 14.51
N PRO A 74 12.58 -7.30 15.19
CA PRO A 74 11.13 -7.09 15.30
C PRO A 74 10.78 -5.70 15.85
N GLY A 75 9.93 -4.97 15.14
CA GLY A 75 9.57 -3.58 15.47
C GLY A 75 10.61 -2.52 15.07
N GLY A 76 11.72 -2.92 14.45
CA GLY A 76 12.74 -2.03 13.94
C GLY A 76 12.30 -1.28 12.67
N PHE A 77 12.77 -0.04 12.52
CA PHE A 77 12.57 0.75 11.31
C PHE A 77 13.75 0.57 10.34
N VAL A 78 13.44 0.43 9.06
CA VAL A 78 14.44 0.27 7.98
C VAL A 78 14.14 1.23 6.84
N LYS A 79 15.19 1.66 6.13
CA LYS A 79 15.09 2.56 4.98
C LYS A 79 15.17 1.78 3.67
N LYS A 80 14.61 2.34 2.60
CA LYS A 80 14.75 1.79 1.24
C LYS A 80 16.24 1.68 0.87
N GLY A 81 16.64 0.53 0.35
CA GLY A 81 18.02 0.24 -0.06
C GLY A 81 18.96 -0.11 1.09
N GLN A 82 18.47 -0.15 2.32
CA GLN A 82 19.28 -0.58 3.46
C GLN A 82 19.53 -2.09 3.42
N VAL A 83 20.77 -2.50 3.63
CA VAL A 83 21.14 -3.92 3.75
C VAL A 83 20.57 -4.48 5.05
N LEU A 84 19.74 -5.51 4.95
CA LEU A 84 19.10 -6.18 6.09
C LEU A 84 19.87 -7.42 6.53
N LEU A 85 20.39 -8.17 5.55
CA LEU A 85 21.17 -9.38 5.75
C LEU A 85 22.15 -9.56 4.60
N GLN A 86 23.20 -10.35 4.82
CA GLN A 86 24.14 -10.72 3.77
C GLN A 86 24.21 -12.24 3.64
N ILE A 87 23.95 -12.73 2.42
CA ILE A 87 24.12 -14.13 2.03
C ILE A 87 25.55 -14.31 1.50
N ASP A 88 26.16 -15.47 1.75
CA ASP A 88 27.48 -15.82 1.24
C ASP A 88 27.55 -15.69 -0.29
N PRO A 89 28.40 -14.78 -0.83
CA PRO A 89 28.48 -14.54 -2.26
C PRO A 89 29.49 -15.45 -2.97
N ALA A 90 30.19 -16.38 -2.29
CA ALA A 90 31.32 -17.11 -2.83
C ALA A 90 31.03 -17.79 -4.18
N ASP A 91 29.92 -18.52 -4.28
CA ASP A 91 29.54 -19.22 -5.53
C ASP A 91 29.30 -18.23 -6.68
N TYR A 92 28.62 -17.12 -6.39
CA TYR A 92 28.35 -16.07 -7.38
C TYR A 92 29.63 -15.35 -7.83
N GLN A 93 30.56 -15.13 -6.90
CA GLN A 93 31.86 -14.53 -7.20
C GLN A 93 32.72 -15.47 -8.05
N ASN A 94 32.73 -16.77 -7.74
CA ASN A 94 33.44 -17.77 -8.51
C ASN A 94 32.88 -17.88 -9.94
N ALA A 95 31.55 -17.95 -10.08
CA ALA A 95 30.89 -17.96 -11.39
C ALA A 95 31.21 -16.69 -12.19
N LEU A 96 31.23 -15.51 -11.54
CA LEU A 96 31.62 -14.26 -12.19
C LEU A 96 33.08 -14.29 -12.68
N LEU A 97 33.99 -14.84 -11.89
CA LEU A 97 35.42 -14.96 -12.25
C LEU A 97 35.64 -15.94 -13.40
N GLU A 98 34.89 -17.04 -13.43
CA GLU A 98 34.88 -17.99 -14.54
C GLU A 98 34.44 -17.29 -15.84
N LYS A 99 33.28 -16.61 -15.82
CA LYS A 99 32.76 -15.90 -17.01
C LYS A 99 33.67 -14.77 -17.49
N LYS A 100 34.34 -14.07 -16.56
CA LYS A 100 35.37 -13.08 -16.92
C LYS A 100 36.58 -13.72 -17.59
N SER A 101 36.95 -14.94 -17.20
CA SER A 101 38.06 -15.67 -17.82
C SER A 101 37.70 -16.20 -19.19
N ASP A 102 36.48 -16.69 -19.37
CA ASP A 102 35.93 -17.06 -20.68
C ASP A 102 35.96 -15.87 -21.64
N LEU A 103 35.50 -14.70 -21.18
CA LEU A 103 35.54 -13.46 -21.96
C LEU A 103 36.95 -13.06 -22.38
N ARG A 104 37.92 -13.14 -21.45
CA ARG A 104 39.33 -12.83 -21.75
C ARG A 104 39.92 -13.79 -22.78
N ARG A 105 39.58 -15.07 -22.70
CA ARG A 105 40.01 -16.07 -23.68
C ARG A 105 39.45 -15.74 -25.06
N ALA A 106 38.14 -15.54 -25.16
CA ALA A 106 37.49 -15.18 -26.42
C ALA A 106 38.06 -13.88 -27.03
N THR A 107 38.37 -12.90 -26.19
CA THR A 107 39.00 -11.64 -26.63
C THR A 107 40.43 -11.87 -27.13
N ALA A 108 41.20 -12.72 -26.46
CA ALA A 108 42.54 -13.08 -26.91
C ALA A 108 42.51 -13.85 -28.25
N ASP A 109 41.58 -14.80 -28.40
CA ASP A 109 41.40 -15.57 -29.63
C ASP A 109 41.01 -14.65 -30.79
N LEU A 110 40.08 -13.72 -30.57
CA LEU A 110 39.72 -12.69 -31.55
C LEU A 110 40.93 -11.83 -31.95
N ASN A 111 41.73 -11.38 -30.98
CA ASN A 111 42.93 -10.58 -31.26
C ASN A 111 43.96 -11.35 -32.07
N ILE A 112 44.17 -12.63 -31.76
CA ILE A 112 45.06 -13.52 -32.52
C ILE A 112 44.53 -13.67 -33.94
N GLU A 113 43.23 -13.88 -34.12
CA GLU A 113 42.63 -14.08 -35.44
C GLU A 113 42.67 -12.81 -36.29
N MET A 114 42.40 -11.63 -35.71
CA MET A 114 42.63 -10.34 -36.36
C MET A 114 44.09 -10.17 -36.80
N GLY A 115 45.04 -10.56 -35.94
CA GLY A 115 46.46 -10.55 -36.27
C GLY A 115 46.79 -11.46 -37.47
N ARG A 116 46.23 -12.67 -37.51
CA ARG A 116 46.39 -13.62 -38.62
C ARG A 116 45.76 -13.12 -39.90
N GLN A 117 44.58 -12.52 -39.83
CA GLN A 117 43.92 -11.89 -40.98
C GLN A 117 44.78 -10.76 -41.56
N ASN A 118 45.37 -9.90 -40.72
CA ASN A 118 46.25 -8.82 -41.17
C ASN A 118 47.48 -9.35 -41.92
N VAL A 119 48.05 -10.48 -41.50
CA VAL A 119 49.15 -11.14 -42.22
C VAL A 119 48.65 -11.70 -43.55
N ALA A 120 47.54 -12.45 -43.53
CA ALA A 120 46.96 -13.04 -44.75
C ALA A 120 46.60 -11.99 -45.81
N GLN A 121 46.11 -10.82 -45.41
CA GLN A 121 45.81 -9.72 -46.33
C GLN A 121 47.07 -9.18 -47.01
N LYS A 122 48.19 -9.07 -46.28
CA LYS A 122 49.48 -8.64 -46.85
C LYS A 122 50.04 -9.69 -47.80
N ASP A 123 49.96 -10.97 -47.44
CA ASP A 123 50.44 -12.06 -48.27
C ASP A 123 49.65 -12.16 -49.58
N TYR A 124 48.32 -12.00 -49.52
CA TYR A 124 47.47 -11.98 -50.72
C TYR A 124 47.81 -10.84 -51.69
N GLN A 125 48.11 -9.64 -51.17
CA GLN A 125 48.54 -8.50 -52.00
C GLN A 125 49.84 -8.78 -52.77
N ILE A 126 50.71 -9.64 -52.26
CA ILE A 126 51.98 -10.01 -52.90
C ILE A 126 51.77 -11.06 -54.00
N LEU A 127 50.80 -11.96 -53.83
CA LEU A 127 50.55 -13.10 -54.73
C LEU A 127 50.14 -12.69 -56.16
N ASN A 128 49.63 -11.46 -56.37
CA ASN A 128 49.26 -10.90 -57.68
C ASN A 128 48.40 -11.84 -58.56
N GLU A 129 47.61 -12.70 -57.91
CA GLU A 129 46.68 -13.65 -58.52
C GLU A 129 45.23 -13.26 -58.18
N THR A 130 44.31 -13.48 -59.11
CA THR A 130 42.88 -13.19 -58.89
C THR A 130 42.16 -14.48 -58.50
N LEU A 131 41.69 -14.55 -57.25
CA LEU A 131 40.92 -15.69 -56.74
C LEU A 131 39.41 -15.44 -56.90
N SER A 132 38.62 -16.52 -56.98
CA SER A 132 37.16 -16.44 -56.88
C SER A 132 36.73 -16.01 -55.46
N GLY A 133 35.63 -15.28 -55.31
CA GLY A 133 35.24 -14.66 -54.04
C GLY A 133 35.14 -15.58 -52.81
N GLU A 134 34.78 -16.86 -52.98
CA GLU A 134 34.73 -17.82 -51.86
C GLU A 134 36.13 -18.26 -51.40
N LEU A 135 37.04 -18.49 -52.35
CA LEU A 135 38.44 -18.76 -52.08
C LEU A 135 39.14 -17.54 -51.47
N GLU A 136 38.82 -16.34 -51.97
CA GLU A 136 39.31 -15.09 -51.42
C GLU A 136 38.89 -14.92 -49.95
N ALA A 137 37.62 -15.18 -49.61
CA ALA A 137 37.14 -15.09 -48.24
C ALA A 137 37.82 -16.08 -47.28
N LEU A 138 38.13 -17.30 -47.75
CA LEU A 138 38.88 -18.29 -47.00
C LEU A 138 40.34 -17.89 -46.79
N VAL A 139 41.00 -17.36 -47.83
CA VAL A 139 42.37 -16.83 -47.75
C VAL A 139 42.44 -15.64 -46.80
N LEU A 140 41.46 -14.74 -46.84
CA LEU A 140 41.34 -13.60 -45.92
C LEU A 140 40.77 -13.96 -44.54
N ARG A 141 40.54 -15.25 -44.28
CA ARG A 141 40.14 -15.80 -42.98
C ARG A 141 38.84 -15.20 -42.41
N GLN A 142 37.91 -14.78 -43.27
CA GLN A 142 36.66 -14.15 -42.86
C GLN A 142 35.72 -15.07 -42.07
N PRO A 143 35.53 -16.36 -42.44
CA PRO A 143 34.70 -17.27 -41.66
C PRO A 143 35.21 -17.50 -40.24
N GLN A 144 36.54 -17.54 -40.05
CA GLN A 144 37.17 -17.79 -38.74
C GLN A 144 37.05 -16.59 -37.81
N LEU A 145 36.99 -15.37 -38.36
CA LEU A 145 36.80 -14.14 -37.59
C LEU A 145 35.36 -13.95 -37.12
N ASN A 146 34.40 -14.46 -37.88
CA ASN A 146 32.96 -14.35 -37.61
C ASN A 146 32.38 -15.57 -36.85
N ALA A 147 33.24 -16.49 -36.40
CA ALA A 147 32.87 -17.74 -35.74
C ALA A 147 32.53 -17.57 -34.25
#